data_AF-V4JFN5-F1
#
_entry.id   AF-V4JFN5-F1
#
_cell.length_a   1.000
_cell.length_b   1.000
_cell.length_c   1.000
_cell.angle_alpha   90.00
_cell.angle_beta   90.00
_cell.angle_gamma   90.00
#
_symmetry.space_group_name_H-M   'P 1'
#
loop_
_entity.id
_entity.type
_entity.pdbx_description
1 polymer ?
#
loop_
_entity_poly.entity_id
_entity_poly.type
_entity_poly.pdbx_seq_one_letter_code
_entity_poly.pdbx_strand_id
1 'polypeptide(L)'
;MSKERVLLNANVLYSYFLRDLLLSLFAVGHYEAKWTNRIAADIWTEIDRLTHVADQSEIPLAARLNGSSKPPRRGDLLIYAKALYGTGHVAVVLGVDPVRNLIRVGEQNFENDPWSGSNAREIAHIERAGRVWVLDPYLIGWKQEAR
;
A
#
# COMPACT_ATOMS: atom_id res chain seq x y z
N MET A 1 40.59 7.29 -4.15
CA MET A 1 39.57 6.26 -4.41
C MET A 1 38.23 6.77 -3.87
N SER A 2 37.28 7.08 -4.75
CA SER A 2 35.94 7.50 -4.36
C SER A 2 35.22 6.30 -3.73
N LYS A 3 34.84 6.37 -2.45
CA LYS A 3 33.97 5.36 -1.84
C LYS A 3 32.60 5.47 -2.51
N GLU A 4 32.24 4.48 -3.33
CA GLU A 4 30.86 4.34 -3.81
C GLU A 4 29.93 4.29 -2.60
N ARG A 5 29.06 5.30 -2.47
CA ARG A 5 28.03 5.34 -1.44
C ARG A 5 26.82 4.61 -1.99
N VAL A 6 26.49 3.48 -1.39
CA VAL A 6 25.28 2.73 -1.70
C VAL A 6 24.15 3.26 -0.82
N LEU A 7 23.09 3.77 -1.45
CA LEU A 7 21.88 4.21 -0.75
C LEU A 7 20.96 3.00 -0.54
N LEU A 8 20.85 2.53 0.69
CA LEU A 8 19.87 1.50 1.06
C LEU A 8 18.55 2.17 1.41
N ASN A 9 17.53 2.00 0.57
CA ASN A 9 16.17 2.42 0.88
C ASN A 9 15.50 1.36 1.77
N ALA A 10 15.56 1.57 3.08
CA ALA A 10 15.04 0.64 4.08
C ALA A 10 13.50 0.58 4.16
N ASN A 11 12.77 1.31 3.31
CA ASN A 11 11.31 1.27 3.24
C ASN A 11 10.76 -0.10 2.78
N VAL A 12 11.64 -1.01 2.34
CA VAL A 12 11.28 -2.35 1.83
C VAL A 12 11.50 -3.46 2.87
N LEU A 13 12.06 -3.17 4.06
CA LEU A 13 12.57 -4.24 4.93
C LEU A 13 12.20 -4.12 6.43
N TYR A 14 11.15 -4.87 6.77
CA TYR A 14 10.78 -5.56 8.02
C TYR A 14 11.43 -5.19 9.38
N SER A 15 10.58 -4.90 10.37
CA SER A 15 10.76 -5.12 11.84
C SER A 15 11.95 -4.48 12.58
N TYR A 16 11.78 -4.24 13.90
CA TYR A 16 12.79 -3.65 14.78
C TYR A 16 14.16 -4.36 14.76
N PHE A 17 14.21 -5.68 14.49
CA PHE A 17 15.47 -6.44 14.43
C PHE A 17 16.35 -6.07 13.23
N LEU A 18 15.75 -5.81 12.06
CA LEU A 18 16.51 -5.44 10.86
C LEU A 18 16.98 -3.98 10.93
N ARG A 19 16.25 -3.13 11.66
CA ARG A 19 16.69 -1.77 12.02
C ARG A 19 17.99 -1.83 12.83
N ASP A 20 18.07 -2.68 13.84
CA ASP A 20 19.27 -2.79 14.68
C ASP A 20 20.48 -3.38 13.92
N LEU A 21 20.24 -4.34 13.02
CA LEU A 21 21.27 -4.85 12.11
C LEU A 21 21.78 -3.77 11.13
N LEU A 22 20.88 -3.00 10.52
CA LEU A 22 21.26 -1.90 9.62
C LEU A 22 21.95 -0.75 10.36
N LEU A 23 21.57 -0.46 11.60
CA LEU A 23 22.27 0.49 12.48
C LEU A 23 23.70 0.02 12.81
N SER A 24 23.92 -1.28 13.00
CA SER A 24 25.28 -1.81 13.22
C SER A 24 26.19 -1.68 11.98
N LEU A 25 25.63 -1.84 10.77
CA LEU A 25 26.34 -1.59 9.51
C LEU A 25 26.58 -0.09 9.27
N PHE A 26 25.69 0.77 9.79
CA PHE A 26 25.85 2.23 9.78
C PHE A 26 27.07 2.70 10.58
N ALA A 27 27.29 2.11 11.75
CA ALA A 27 28.39 2.45 12.66
C ALA A 27 29.79 2.22 12.03
N VAL A 28 29.89 1.38 11.00
CA VAL A 28 31.14 1.11 10.27
C VAL A 28 31.38 2.10 9.11
N GLY A 29 30.47 3.06 8.88
CA GLY A 29 30.70 4.21 7.98
C GLY A 29 30.69 3.91 6.48
N HIS A 30 30.06 2.81 6.07
CA HIS A 30 29.95 2.39 4.67
C HIS A 30 28.64 2.80 3.97
N TYR A 31 27.60 3.20 4.72
CA TYR A 31 26.26 3.45 4.19
C TYR A 31 25.64 4.72 4.80
N GLU A 32 24.76 5.41 4.06
CA GLU A 32 23.90 6.50 4.55
C GLU A 32 22.43 6.01 4.51
N ALA A 33 21.70 6.12 5.62
CA ALA A 33 20.38 5.55 5.82
C ALA A 33 19.44 6.72 6.08
N LYS A 34 18.63 7.02 5.07
CA LYS A 34 17.61 8.05 5.16
C LYS A 34 16.33 7.41 5.69
N TRP A 35 16.11 7.54 6.99
CA TRP A 35 14.87 7.11 7.63
C TRP A 35 13.79 8.14 7.35
N THR A 36 12.68 7.73 6.73
CA THR A 36 11.44 8.51 6.72
C THR A 36 10.50 7.91 7.75
N ASN A 37 9.88 8.72 8.62
CA ASN A 37 8.85 8.24 9.56
C ASN A 37 7.52 7.89 8.87
N ARG A 38 7.52 7.72 7.54
CA ARG A 38 6.33 7.46 6.74
C ARG A 38 5.96 5.99 6.80
N ILE A 39 4.67 5.74 6.97
CA ILE A 39 4.08 4.41 7.03
C ILE A 39 3.01 4.25 5.94
N ALA A 40 2.58 3.01 5.68
CA ALA A 40 1.58 2.73 4.64
C ALA A 40 0.26 3.50 4.87
N ALA A 41 -0.15 3.68 6.13
CA ALA A 41 -1.35 4.44 6.47
C ALA A 41 -1.27 5.92 6.02
N ASP A 42 -0.08 6.52 5.94
CA ASP A 42 0.10 7.94 5.59
C ASP A 42 -0.30 8.20 4.13
N ILE A 43 -0.34 7.17 3.26
CA ILE A 43 -0.87 7.28 1.89
C ILE A 43 -2.29 7.87 1.90
N TRP A 44 -3.08 7.58 2.93
CA TRP A 44 -4.45 8.08 3.02
C TRP A 44 -4.52 9.61 3.06
N THR A 45 -3.66 10.25 3.84
CA THR A 45 -3.69 11.70 4.10
C THR A 45 -2.66 12.50 3.31
N GLU A 46 -1.50 11.91 3.00
CA GLU A 46 -0.37 12.63 2.39
C GLU A 46 -0.32 12.55 0.87
N ILE A 47 -0.99 11.56 0.25
CA ILE A 47 -0.90 11.32 -1.20
C ILE A 47 -2.24 11.59 -1.86
N ASP A 48 -2.33 12.67 -2.63
CA ASP A 48 -3.52 13.11 -3.35
C ASP A 48 -3.29 13.24 -4.86
N ARG A 49 -2.09 12.94 -5.34
CA ARG A 49 -1.71 12.94 -6.76
C ARG A 49 -0.72 11.81 -7.06
N LEU A 50 -0.76 11.32 -8.29
CA LEU A 50 0.24 10.43 -8.88
C LEU A 50 1.02 11.21 -9.94
N THR A 51 2.29 10.89 -10.11
CA THR A 51 3.10 11.43 -11.21
C THR A 51 3.25 10.35 -12.28
N HIS A 52 2.80 10.64 -13.50
CA HIS A 52 3.03 9.78 -14.65
C HIS A 52 4.52 9.84 -15.02
N VAL A 53 5.19 8.68 -15.05
CA VAL A 53 6.66 8.63 -15.17
C VAL A 53 7.14 9.16 -16.52
N ALA A 54 6.41 8.90 -17.61
CA ALA A 54 6.88 9.21 -18.96
C ALA A 54 6.90 10.71 -19.27
N ASP A 55 5.90 11.46 -18.82
CA ASP A 55 5.72 12.88 -19.14
C ASP A 55 5.67 13.79 -17.92
N GLN A 56 5.84 13.22 -16.71
CA GLN A 56 5.80 13.93 -15.43
C GLN A 56 4.45 14.61 -15.14
N SER A 57 3.40 14.30 -15.90
CA SER A 57 2.07 14.84 -15.66
C SER A 57 1.50 14.33 -14.34
N GLU A 58 0.69 15.17 -13.69
CA GLU A 58 0.08 14.84 -12.41
C GLU A 58 -1.37 14.37 -12.59
N ILE A 59 -1.67 13.19 -12.07
CA ILE A 59 -2.99 12.58 -12.08
C ILE A 59 -3.58 12.72 -10.67
N PRO A 60 -4.72 13.41 -10.48
CA PRO A 60 -5.32 13.51 -9.15
C PRO A 60 -5.80 12.16 -8.62
N LEU A 61 -5.64 11.93 -7.33
CA LEU A 61 -5.95 10.70 -6.64
C LEU A 61 -7.00 10.95 -5.54
N ALA A 62 -8.24 10.59 -5.83
CA ALA A 62 -9.37 10.78 -4.93
C ALA A 62 -9.40 9.71 -3.83
N ALA A 63 -9.65 10.13 -2.59
CA ALA A 63 -9.93 9.24 -1.47
C ALA A 63 -11.43 8.87 -1.44
N ARG A 64 -11.72 7.58 -1.29
CA ARG A 64 -13.08 7.02 -1.16
C ARG A 64 -13.15 6.22 0.13
N LEU A 65 -13.90 6.72 1.11
CA LEU A 65 -14.11 6.00 2.35
C LEU A 65 -14.80 4.66 2.10
N ASN A 66 -14.50 3.65 2.91
CA ASN A 66 -15.23 2.39 2.87
C ASN A 66 -16.73 2.63 3.07
N GLY A 67 -17.57 2.04 2.23
CA GLY A 67 -18.99 2.43 2.13
C GLY A 67 -19.27 3.59 1.18
N SER A 68 -18.36 3.92 0.25
CA SER A 68 -18.60 4.92 -0.80
C SER A 68 -19.59 4.42 -1.85
N SER A 69 -20.26 5.34 -2.55
CA SER A 69 -21.08 5.03 -3.73
C SER A 69 -20.27 4.77 -5.00
N LYS A 70 -18.96 5.06 -4.98
CA LYS A 70 -18.05 4.75 -6.09
C LYS A 70 -17.22 3.52 -5.72
N PRO A 71 -17.53 2.32 -6.24
CA PRO A 71 -16.84 1.09 -5.86
C PRO A 71 -15.34 1.13 -6.19
N PRO A 72 -14.52 0.31 -5.51
CA PRO A 72 -13.15 0.07 -5.92
C PRO A 72 -13.13 -0.51 -7.35
N ARG A 73 -12.08 -0.20 -8.10
CA ARG A 73 -11.83 -0.78 -9.42
C ARG A 73 -10.37 -1.22 -9.54
N ARG A 74 -10.08 -2.04 -10.56
CA ARG A 74 -8.71 -2.47 -10.85
C ARG A 74 -7.77 -1.27 -10.93
N GLY A 75 -6.65 -1.36 -10.22
CA GLY A 75 -5.64 -0.31 -10.09
C GLY A 75 -5.79 0.58 -8.86
N ASP A 76 -6.95 0.58 -8.19
CA ASP A 76 -7.14 1.37 -6.96
C ASP A 76 -6.27 0.81 -5.82
N LEU A 77 -5.86 1.69 -4.89
CA LEU A 77 -5.09 1.30 -3.70
C LEU A 77 -6.03 1.20 -2.50
N LEU A 78 -6.14 0.01 -1.89
CA LEU A 78 -6.79 -0.16 -0.59
C LEU A 78 -5.84 0.28 0.51
N ILE A 79 -6.28 1.20 1.38
CA ILE A 79 -5.45 1.78 2.44
C ILE A 79 -5.99 1.41 3.81
N TYR A 80 -5.13 0.84 4.64
CA TYR A 80 -5.46 0.35 5.97
C TYR A 80 -4.91 1.27 7.06
N ALA A 81 -5.65 1.38 8.16
CA ALA A 81 -5.31 2.24 9.27
C ALA A 81 -4.07 1.76 10.02
N LYS A 82 -3.34 2.70 10.63
CA LYS A 82 -2.15 2.46 11.46
C LYS A 82 -2.33 1.36 12.53
N ALA A 83 -3.55 1.18 13.02
CA ALA A 83 -3.89 0.12 13.98
C ALA A 83 -3.50 -1.29 13.48
N LEU A 84 -3.48 -1.51 12.17
CA LEU A 84 -2.92 -2.71 11.57
C LEU A 84 -1.38 -2.64 11.61
N TYR A 85 -0.76 -3.49 12.41
CA TYR A 85 0.70 -3.65 12.56
C TYR A 85 1.50 -2.41 13.01
N GLY A 86 0.83 -1.31 13.39
CA GLY A 86 1.49 -0.05 13.77
C GLY A 86 1.93 0.81 12.58
N THR A 87 1.82 0.29 11.35
CA THR A 87 2.18 0.95 10.09
C THR A 87 0.99 1.16 9.16
N GLY A 88 -0.13 0.48 9.43
CA GLY A 88 -1.15 0.24 8.43
C GLY A 88 -0.65 -0.70 7.35
N HIS A 89 -1.34 -0.70 6.22
CA HIS A 89 -1.07 -1.57 5.09
C HIS A 89 -1.59 -0.95 3.80
N VAL A 90 -1.11 -1.47 2.67
CA VAL A 90 -1.59 -1.08 1.34
C VAL A 90 -1.69 -2.30 0.45
N ALA A 91 -2.78 -2.40 -0.30
CA ALA A 91 -3.00 -3.43 -1.30
C ALA A 91 -3.48 -2.83 -2.61
N VAL A 92 -3.15 -3.45 -3.75
CA VAL A 92 -3.61 -3.03 -5.07
C VAL A 92 -4.79 -3.89 -5.50
N VAL A 93 -5.88 -3.27 -5.93
CA VAL A 93 -7.01 -4.00 -6.52
C VAL A 93 -6.60 -4.54 -7.89
N LEU A 94 -6.55 -5.86 -8.02
CA LEU A 94 -6.24 -6.55 -9.28
C LEU A 94 -7.51 -6.90 -10.07
N GLY A 95 -8.64 -7.06 -9.40
CA GLY A 95 -9.91 -7.33 -10.05
C GLY A 95 -11.08 -7.22 -9.08
N VAL A 96 -12.26 -6.99 -9.64
CA VAL A 96 -13.53 -6.98 -8.92
C VAL A 96 -14.45 -7.98 -9.60
N ASP A 97 -15.01 -8.89 -8.81
CA ASP A 97 -15.92 -9.94 -9.24
C ASP A 97 -17.30 -9.64 -8.63
N PRO A 98 -18.18 -8.96 -9.39
CA PRO A 98 -19.49 -8.57 -8.88
C PRO A 98 -20.46 -9.76 -8.73
N VAL A 99 -20.22 -10.86 -9.45
CA VAL A 99 -21.07 -12.06 -9.36
C VAL A 99 -20.83 -12.77 -8.03
N ARG A 100 -19.56 -12.86 -7.61
CA ARG A 100 -19.16 -13.52 -6.36
C ARG A 100 -19.05 -12.56 -5.18
N ASN A 101 -19.22 -11.26 -5.40
CA ASN A 101 -18.98 -10.18 -4.43
C ASN A 101 -17.55 -10.24 -3.84
N LEU A 102 -16.55 -10.40 -4.71
CA LEU A 102 -15.14 -10.51 -4.32
C LEU A 102 -14.27 -9.42 -4.95
N ILE A 103 -13.24 -9.02 -4.23
CA ILE A 103 -12.16 -8.17 -4.71
C ILE A 103 -10.87 -8.97 -4.62
N ARG A 104 -10.14 -9.06 -5.73
CA ARG A 104 -8.82 -9.70 -5.78
C ARG A 104 -7.77 -8.64 -5.58
N VAL A 105 -6.84 -8.87 -4.65
CA VAL A 105 -5.80 -7.92 -4.32
C VAL A 105 -4.40 -8.50 -4.50
N GLY A 106 -3.46 -7.65 -4.87
CA GLY A 106 -2.03 -7.93 -4.84
C GLY A 106 -1.39 -7.07 -3.77
N GLU A 107 -0.59 -7.67 -2.90
CA GLU A 107 0.06 -6.99 -1.79
C GLU A 107 1.32 -7.75 -1.35
N GLN A 108 2.25 -7.04 -0.74
CA GLN A 108 3.43 -7.64 -0.12
C GLN A 108 3.41 -7.34 1.37
N ASN A 109 4.11 -8.15 2.18
CA ASN A 109 4.20 -7.95 3.62
C ASN A 109 2.85 -8.06 4.35
N PHE A 110 1.97 -8.95 3.87
CA PHE A 110 0.74 -9.36 4.56
C PHE A 110 0.83 -10.85 4.91
N GLU A 111 0.79 -11.70 3.88
CA GLU A 111 1.19 -13.10 3.93
C GLU A 111 2.49 -13.25 3.13
N ASN A 112 3.39 -14.12 3.60
CA ASN A 112 4.69 -14.36 2.95
C ASN A 112 4.70 -15.69 2.16
N ASP A 113 3.55 -16.35 2.04
CA ASP A 113 3.41 -17.57 1.27
C ASP A 113 3.42 -17.24 -0.24
N PRO A 114 3.97 -18.14 -1.09
CA PRO A 114 3.85 -18.01 -2.53
C PRO A 114 2.37 -17.93 -2.94
N TRP A 115 2.04 -17.01 -3.84
CA TRP A 115 0.67 -16.90 -4.33
C TRP A 115 0.34 -18.13 -5.17
N SER A 116 -0.79 -18.76 -4.87
CA SER A 116 -1.30 -19.90 -5.64
C SER A 116 -1.87 -19.50 -7.01
N GLY A 117 -1.97 -18.19 -7.29
CA GLY A 117 -2.51 -17.66 -8.53
C GLY A 117 -2.07 -16.22 -8.81
N SER A 118 -2.92 -15.46 -9.52
CA SER A 118 -2.61 -14.09 -9.96
C SER A 118 -2.84 -13.00 -8.90
N ASN A 119 -3.21 -13.37 -7.67
CA ASN A 119 -3.52 -12.45 -6.58
C ASN A 119 -3.05 -13.04 -5.25
N ALA A 120 -2.81 -12.17 -4.27
CA ALA A 120 -2.43 -12.56 -2.92
C ALA A 120 -3.62 -13.19 -2.18
N ARG A 121 -4.77 -12.51 -2.20
CA ARG A 121 -6.02 -12.99 -1.58
C ARG A 121 -7.26 -12.42 -2.24
N GLU A 122 -8.41 -12.96 -1.85
CA GLU A 122 -9.75 -12.47 -2.22
C GLU A 122 -10.44 -11.88 -0.97
N ILE A 123 -11.10 -10.74 -1.13
CA ILE A 123 -11.78 -10.00 -0.05
C ILE A 123 -13.26 -9.89 -0.42
N ALA A 124 -14.15 -10.26 0.49
CA ALA A 124 -15.58 -10.07 0.29
C ALA A 124 -15.95 -8.59 0.29
N HIS A 125 -16.96 -8.22 -0.48
CA HIS A 125 -17.63 -6.93 -0.37
C HIS A 125 -19.14 -7.10 -0.32
N ILE A 126 -19.83 -6.07 0.14
CA ILE A 126 -21.30 -6.00 0.09
C ILE A 126 -21.72 -4.68 -0.55
N GLU A 127 -22.83 -4.73 -1.27
CA GLU A 127 -23.50 -3.55 -1.79
C GLU A 127 -24.86 -3.37 -1.10
N ARG A 128 -25.13 -2.17 -0.59
CA ARG A 128 -26.42 -1.82 0.00
C ARG A 128 -26.74 -0.36 -0.26
N ALA A 129 -27.94 -0.10 -0.79
CA ALA A 129 -28.41 1.26 -1.10
C ALA A 129 -27.42 2.07 -1.97
N GLY A 130 -26.84 1.42 -2.99
CA GLY A 130 -25.89 2.06 -3.93
C GLY A 130 -24.54 2.42 -3.31
N ARG A 131 -24.15 1.74 -2.22
CA ARG A 131 -22.88 1.95 -1.51
C ARG A 131 -22.19 0.61 -1.34
N VAL A 132 -20.87 0.61 -1.41
CA VAL A 132 -20.05 -0.61 -1.37
C VAL A 132 -19.14 -0.61 -0.15
N TRP A 133 -19.20 -1.68 0.62
CA TRP A 133 -18.30 -1.94 1.75
C TRP A 133 -17.42 -3.14 1.44
N VAL A 134 -16.11 -2.93 1.49
CA VAL A 134 -15.12 -4.00 1.45
C VAL A 134 -14.95 -4.52 2.87
N LEU A 135 -15.14 -5.82 3.05
CA LEU A 135 -15.21 -6.48 4.35
C LEU A 135 -13.82 -6.94 4.79
N ASP A 136 -12.99 -5.97 5.18
CA ASP A 136 -11.63 -6.24 5.64
C ASP A 136 -11.30 -5.40 6.88
N PRO A 137 -10.79 -5.99 7.98
CA PRO A 137 -10.47 -5.25 9.18
C PRO A 137 -9.49 -4.11 8.94
N TYR A 138 -9.69 -3.01 9.66
CA TYR A 138 -8.84 -1.80 9.62
C TYR A 138 -8.78 -1.08 8.27
N LEU A 139 -9.53 -1.50 7.25
CA LEU A 139 -9.61 -0.78 5.99
C LEU A 139 -10.28 0.59 6.19
N ILE A 140 -9.57 1.66 5.82
CA ILE A 140 -10.12 3.02 5.83
C ILE A 140 -10.99 3.23 4.58
N GLY A 141 -10.48 2.81 3.42
CA GLY A 141 -11.07 3.05 2.12
C GLY A 141 -10.06 2.80 1.01
N TRP A 142 -10.31 3.40 -0.16
CA TRP A 142 -9.42 3.29 -1.32
C TRP A 142 -9.06 4.63 -1.94
N LYS A 143 -7.88 4.67 -2.56
CA LYS A 143 -7.42 5.76 -3.41
C LYS A 143 -7.62 5.37 -4.87
N GLN A 144 -8.21 6.28 -5.63
CA GLN A 144 -8.67 6.04 -7.00
C GLN A 144 -8.36 7.27 -7.86
N GLU A 145 -7.84 7.05 -9.07
CA GLU A 145 -7.64 8.14 -10.03
C GLU A 145 -8.94 8.93 -10.24
N ALA A 146 -8.90 10.26 -10.05
CA ALA A 146 -10.02 11.11 -10.40
C ALA A 146 -10.03 11.27 -11.92
N ARG A 147 -10.95 10.55 -12.57
CA ARG A 147 -11.31 10.74 -13.98
C ARG A 147 -12.59 11.55 -14.06
#